data_AF-A0A357LC84-F1
#
_entry.id   AF-A0A357LC84-F1
#
_cell.length_a   1.000
_cell.length_b   1.000
_cell.length_c   1.000
_cell.angle_alpha   90.00
_cell.angle_beta   90.00
_cell.angle_gamma   90.00
#
_symmetry.space_group_name_H-M   'P 1'
#
loop_
_entity.id
_entity.type
_entity.pdbx_description
1 polymer ?
#
loop_
_entity_poly.entity_id
_entity_poly.type
_entity_poly.pdbx_seq_one_letter_code
_entity_poly.pdbx_strand_id
1 'polypeptide(L)'
;MRGALAAEFDRARLLEEWSALYARAAPNFFQSPAFVAAWLAAAGEGVRLLRIEEDGEPLAMGFVGGARSLWFGETGRPKFDRLYVEYQDFLIAAGEGDAARRDAALDALIDGAPEASEFVFRNTRPALTAACARAAARRGLDMRVLLIQPTFAVDLAEGDLA
;
A
#
# COMPACT_ATOMS: atom_id res chain seq x y z
N MET A 1 -1.43 -15.19 10.77
CA MET A 1 -1.88 -14.07 9.91
C MET A 1 -3.15 -14.40 9.14
N ARG A 2 -4.20 -13.59 9.31
CA ARG A 2 -5.44 -13.58 8.52
C ARG A 2 -5.50 -12.29 7.70
N GLY A 3 -5.93 -12.38 6.45
CA GLY A 3 -6.11 -11.21 5.58
C GLY A 3 -7.55 -11.02 5.12
N ALA A 4 -7.95 -9.77 4.94
CA ALA A 4 -9.26 -9.40 4.41
C ALA A 4 -9.20 -8.09 3.61
N LEU A 5 -9.97 -8.04 2.52
CA LEU A 5 -10.26 -6.83 1.75
C LEU A 5 -11.73 -6.44 1.97
N ALA A 6 -11.98 -5.30 2.61
CA ALA A 6 -13.31 -4.84 2.97
C ALA A 6 -13.73 -3.64 2.11
N ALA A 7 -14.92 -3.71 1.49
CA ALA A 7 -15.51 -2.60 0.75
C ALA A 7 -16.15 -1.56 1.68
N GLU A 8 -16.67 -2.00 2.82
CA GLU A 8 -17.25 -1.15 3.85
C GLU A 8 -16.42 -1.22 5.12
N PHE A 9 -16.13 -0.06 5.71
CA PHE A 9 -15.39 0.04 6.96
C PHE A 9 -15.71 1.36 7.66
N ASP A 10 -15.68 1.35 8.98
CA ASP A 10 -15.78 2.56 9.80
C ASP A 10 -14.47 3.35 9.67
N ARG A 11 -14.56 4.57 9.14
CA ARG A 11 -13.41 5.44 8.89
C ARG A 11 -12.76 5.97 10.15
N ALA A 12 -13.54 6.25 11.20
CA ALA A 12 -13.00 6.75 12.46
C ALA A 12 -12.21 5.63 13.16
N ARG A 13 -12.81 4.45 13.27
CA ARG A 13 -12.13 3.27 13.81
C ARG A 13 -10.89 2.90 13.00
N LEU A 14 -10.98 2.93 11.67
CA LEU A 14 -9.83 2.71 10.79
C LEU A 14 -8.69 3.69 11.11
N LEU A 15 -8.97 4.98 11.27
CA LEU A 15 -7.93 5.96 11.56
C LEU A 15 -7.25 5.72 12.91
N GLU A 16 -7.99 5.25 13.91
CA GLU A 16 -7.42 4.83 15.20
C GLU A 16 -6.47 3.64 15.03
N GLU A 17 -6.93 2.58 14.35
CA GLU A 17 -6.13 1.38 14.06
C GLU A 17 -4.89 1.70 13.21
N TRP A 18 -5.05 2.54 12.19
CA TRP A 18 -3.97 3.00 11.33
C TRP A 18 -2.94 3.80 12.12
N SER A 19 -3.37 4.68 13.02
CA SER A 19 -2.48 5.47 13.87
C SER A 19 -1.70 4.59 14.86
N ALA A 20 -2.36 3.60 15.45
CA ALA A 20 -1.72 2.62 16.31
C ALA A 20 -0.68 1.79 15.56
N LEU A 21 -1.00 1.32 14.34
CA LEU A 21 -0.05 0.62 13.49
C LEU A 21 1.11 1.51 13.04
N TYR A 22 0.83 2.76 12.67
CA TYR A 22 1.83 3.74 12.24
C TYR A 22 2.89 3.97 13.33
N ALA A 23 2.49 4.06 14.59
CA ALA A 23 3.40 4.27 15.72
C ALA A 23 4.42 3.14 15.91
N ARG A 24 4.14 1.94 15.39
CA ARG A 24 5.03 0.76 15.46
C ARG A 24 5.55 0.31 14.09
N ALA A 25 5.32 1.08 13.04
CA ALA A 25 5.78 0.80 11.69
C ALA A 25 7.12 1.47 11.39
N ALA A 26 7.68 1.22 10.20
CA ALA A 26 8.70 2.06 9.57
C ALA A 26 8.07 2.86 8.41
N PRO A 27 7.17 3.82 8.69
CA PRO A 27 6.30 4.39 7.68
C PRO A 27 6.98 5.48 6.85
N ASN A 28 6.30 5.94 5.81
CA ASN A 28 6.62 7.17 5.09
C ASN A 28 5.54 8.27 5.30
N PHE A 29 5.80 9.47 4.80
CA PHE A 29 4.90 10.62 4.91
C PHE A 29 3.47 10.35 4.41
N PHE A 30 3.32 9.66 3.28
CA PHE A 30 2.03 9.33 2.67
C PHE A 30 1.25 8.24 3.43
N GLN A 31 1.87 7.67 4.47
CA GLN A 31 1.21 6.77 5.40
C GLN A 31 0.89 7.46 6.73
N SER A 32 1.24 8.75 6.89
CA SER A 32 0.93 9.49 8.12
C SER A 32 -0.57 9.56 8.37
N PRO A 33 -1.01 9.49 9.65
CA PRO A 33 -2.44 9.58 9.98
C PRO A 33 -3.12 10.83 9.41
N ALA A 34 -2.43 11.97 9.40
CA ALA A 34 -2.93 13.22 8.83
C ALA A 34 -3.15 13.11 7.31
N PHE A 35 -2.19 12.53 6.59
CA PHE A 35 -2.34 12.31 5.14
C PHE A 35 -3.49 11.34 4.86
N VAL A 36 -3.56 10.21 5.56
CA VAL A 36 -4.60 9.19 5.34
C VAL A 36 -5.98 9.73 5.69
N ALA A 37 -6.12 10.54 6.73
CA ALA A 37 -7.38 11.21 7.06
C ALA A 37 -7.84 12.13 5.91
N ALA A 38 -6.93 12.97 5.38
CA ALA A 38 -7.23 13.84 4.24
C ALA A 38 -7.55 13.03 2.97
N TRP A 39 -6.80 11.96 2.71
CA TRP A 39 -7.02 11.06 1.59
C TRP A 39 -8.40 10.38 1.68
N LEU A 40 -8.78 9.86 2.85
CA LEU A 40 -10.08 9.22 3.06
C LEU A 40 -11.22 10.22 2.82
N ALA A 41 -11.10 11.45 3.31
CA ALA A 41 -12.07 12.51 3.05
C ALA A 41 -12.28 12.77 1.55
N ALA A 42 -11.22 12.64 0.74
CA ALA A 42 -11.28 12.77 -0.71
C ALA A 42 -11.73 11.50 -1.46
N ALA A 43 -11.49 10.31 -0.91
CA ALA A 43 -11.64 9.04 -1.61
C ALA A 43 -13.09 8.68 -2.00
N GLY A 44 -14.10 9.14 -1.24
CA GLY A 44 -15.49 8.71 -1.43
C GLY A 44 -15.71 7.23 -1.11
N GLU A 45 -16.80 6.64 -1.56
CA GLU A 45 -17.24 5.27 -1.17
C GLU A 45 -16.61 4.13 -2.00
N GLY A 46 -15.85 4.45 -3.06
CA GLY A 46 -15.30 3.46 -3.98
C GLY A 46 -13.97 2.82 -3.57
N VAL A 47 -13.54 3.01 -2.32
CA VAL A 47 -12.25 2.51 -1.84
C VAL A 47 -12.43 1.35 -0.89
N ARG A 48 -11.49 0.41 -0.96
CA ARG A 48 -11.48 -0.80 -0.14
C ARG A 48 -10.28 -0.80 0.77
N LEU A 49 -10.47 -1.31 1.97
CA LEU A 49 -9.45 -1.45 2.99
C LEU A 49 -8.92 -2.88 2.99
N LEU A 50 -7.61 -3.02 2.80
CA LEU A 50 -6.90 -4.26 3.07
C LEU A 50 -6.40 -4.24 4.52
N ARG A 51 -6.65 -5.33 5.26
CA ARG A 51 -6.10 -5.56 6.60
C ARG A 51 -5.51 -6.97 6.68
N ILE A 52 -4.29 -7.07 7.18
CA ILE A 52 -3.68 -8.30 7.68
C ILE A 52 -3.61 -8.18 9.20
N GLU A 53 -4.09 -9.19 9.90
CA GLU A 53 -4.13 -9.24 11.36
C GLU A 53 -3.62 -10.58 11.90
N GLU A 54 -3.18 -10.57 13.15
CA GLU A 54 -2.82 -11.74 13.94
C GLU A 54 -3.34 -11.54 15.35
N ASP A 55 -4.10 -12.50 15.87
CA ASP A 55 -4.74 -12.41 17.19
C ASP A 55 -5.55 -11.11 17.43
N GLY A 56 -6.14 -10.57 16.35
CA GLY A 56 -6.92 -9.33 16.36
C GLY A 56 -6.09 -8.04 16.23
N GLU A 57 -4.77 -8.14 16.20
CA GLU A 57 -3.86 -7.01 16.05
C GLU A 57 -3.50 -6.75 14.57
N PRO A 58 -3.67 -5.52 14.05
CA PRO A 58 -3.27 -5.21 12.68
C PRO A 58 -1.76 -5.30 12.49
N LEU A 59 -1.31 -6.09 11.51
CA LEU A 59 0.10 -6.25 11.14
C LEU A 59 0.45 -5.58 9.81
N ALA A 60 -0.52 -5.47 8.90
CA ALA A 60 -0.37 -4.70 7.67
C ALA A 60 -1.70 -4.09 7.22
N MET A 61 -1.67 -2.89 6.66
CA MET A 61 -2.85 -2.20 6.12
C MET A 61 -2.53 -1.50 4.80
N GLY A 62 -3.55 -1.33 3.96
CA GLY A 62 -3.45 -0.60 2.71
C GLY A 62 -4.81 -0.31 2.10
N PHE A 63 -4.82 0.49 1.03
CA PHE A 63 -6.04 0.88 0.33
C PHE A 63 -5.92 0.56 -1.15
N VAL A 64 -7.05 0.20 -1.75
CA VAL A 64 -7.22 0.18 -3.20
C VAL A 64 -8.48 0.92 -3.60
N GLY A 65 -8.40 1.66 -4.69
CA GLY A 65 -9.54 2.29 -5.33
C GLY A 65 -9.77 1.72 -6.73
N GLY A 66 -10.98 1.92 -7.24
CA GLY A 66 -11.40 1.44 -8.56
C GLY A 66 -12.32 0.24 -8.51
N ALA A 67 -12.51 -0.41 -9.66
CA ALA A 67 -13.44 -1.52 -9.82
C ALA A 67 -12.73 -2.71 -10.49
N ARG A 68 -12.77 -2.79 -11.83
CA ARG A 68 -12.07 -3.84 -12.58
C ARG A 68 -10.55 -3.70 -12.56
N SER A 69 -10.08 -2.46 -12.48
CA SER A 69 -8.68 -2.12 -12.27
C SER A 69 -8.55 -1.55 -10.87
N LEU A 70 -7.82 -2.25 -10.01
CA LEU A 70 -7.60 -1.82 -8.63
C LEU A 70 -6.24 -1.12 -8.50
N TRP A 71 -6.27 0.13 -8.07
CA TRP A 71 -5.12 1.00 -7.97
C TRP A 71 -4.71 1.15 -6.50
N PHE A 72 -3.54 0.64 -6.14
CA PHE A 72 -3.06 0.64 -4.77
C PHE A 72 -2.58 2.04 -4.32
N GLY A 73 -3.11 2.50 -3.18
CA GLY A 73 -2.87 3.86 -2.67
C GLY A 73 -3.64 4.96 -3.40
N GLU A 74 -4.45 4.62 -4.41
CA GLU A 74 -5.23 5.56 -5.21
C GLU A 74 -6.73 5.40 -4.94
N THR A 75 -7.50 6.45 -5.24
CA THR A 75 -8.95 6.52 -4.95
C THR A 75 -9.80 5.92 -6.07
N GLY A 76 -9.23 5.72 -7.26
CA GLY A 76 -9.97 5.39 -8.48
C GLY A 76 -10.71 6.58 -9.08
N ARG A 77 -10.44 7.81 -8.60
CA ARG A 77 -11.05 9.06 -9.06
C ARG A 77 -9.97 9.89 -9.77
N PRO A 78 -9.99 9.97 -11.11
CA PRO A 78 -8.92 10.59 -11.89
C PRO A 78 -8.55 12.02 -11.50
N LYS A 79 -9.49 12.80 -10.94
CA LYS A 79 -9.22 14.16 -10.48
C LYS A 79 -8.27 14.21 -9.27
N PHE A 80 -8.41 13.27 -8.35
CA PHE A 80 -7.63 13.21 -7.11
C PHE A 80 -6.32 12.44 -7.30
N ASP A 81 -6.36 11.38 -8.11
CA ASP A 81 -5.21 10.51 -8.38
C ASP A 81 -4.14 11.16 -9.30
N ARG A 82 -4.30 12.45 -9.65
CA ARG A 82 -3.24 13.24 -10.28
C ARG A 82 -2.08 13.53 -9.33
N LEU A 83 -2.35 13.52 -8.02
CA LEU A 83 -1.32 13.59 -6.99
C LEU A 83 -0.88 12.16 -6.69
N TYR A 84 0.25 11.77 -7.28
CA TYR A 84 0.79 10.44 -7.06
C TYR A 84 1.38 10.34 -5.66
N VAL A 85 1.06 9.24 -4.97
CA VAL A 85 1.77 8.83 -3.76
C VAL A 85 3.14 8.29 -4.17
N GLU A 86 4.20 8.74 -3.52
CA GLU A 86 5.55 8.19 -3.70
C GLU A 86 5.88 7.18 -2.60
N TYR A 87 6.88 6.33 -2.86
CA TYR A 87 7.35 5.30 -1.92
C TYR A 87 6.25 4.34 -1.48
N GLN A 88 5.37 3.99 -2.40
CA GLN A 88 4.19 3.18 -2.14
C GLN A 88 4.59 1.80 -1.58
N ASP A 89 4.02 1.49 -0.42
CA ASP A 89 4.10 0.20 0.25
C ASP A 89 2.88 0.06 1.19
N PHE A 90 2.64 -1.14 1.72
CA PHE A 90 1.68 -1.29 2.82
C PHE A 90 2.22 -0.62 4.08
N LEU A 91 1.32 -0.14 4.93
CA LEU A 91 1.72 0.20 6.30
C LEU A 91 1.91 -1.12 7.04
N ILE A 92 3.15 -1.46 7.40
CA ILE A 92 3.52 -2.76 8.00
C ILE A 92 4.12 -2.52 9.39
N ALA A 93 3.70 -3.31 10.38
CA ALA A 93 4.32 -3.31 11.70
C ALA A 93 5.80 -3.70 11.57
N ALA A 94 6.70 -2.86 12.10
CA ALA A 94 8.12 -3.08 11.98
C ALA A 94 8.57 -4.31 12.77
N GLY A 95 9.56 -5.02 12.24
CA GLY A 95 10.25 -6.10 12.93
C GLY A 95 10.54 -7.26 12.01
N GLU A 96 10.81 -8.42 12.61
CA GLU A 96 10.97 -9.65 11.83
C GLU A 96 9.65 -10.00 11.12
N GLY A 97 9.75 -10.43 9.86
CA GLY A 97 8.58 -10.89 9.09
C GLY A 97 7.96 -9.87 8.14
N ASP A 98 8.52 -8.66 7.95
CA ASP A 98 7.96 -7.64 7.04
C ASP A 98 7.74 -8.16 5.61
N ALA A 99 8.66 -9.00 5.10
CA ALA A 99 8.51 -9.63 3.80
C ALA A 99 7.31 -10.60 3.75
N ALA A 100 7.12 -11.40 4.80
CA ALA A 100 6.01 -12.34 4.90
C ALA A 100 4.66 -11.62 5.07
N ARG A 101 4.62 -10.55 5.87
CA ARG A 101 3.44 -9.69 6.03
C ARG A 101 3.04 -9.05 4.69
N ARG A 102 4.02 -8.59 3.92
CA ARG A 102 3.80 -8.02 2.58
C ARG A 102 3.28 -9.05 1.57
N ASP A 103 3.86 -10.25 1.58
CA ASP A 103 3.37 -11.34 0.73
C ASP A 103 1.94 -11.72 1.11
N ALA A 104 1.63 -11.85 2.41
CA ALA A 104 0.28 -12.10 2.89
C ALA A 104 -0.70 -10.98 2.52
N ALA A 105 -0.27 -9.71 2.58
CA ALA A 105 -1.06 -8.55 2.16
C ALA A 105 -1.41 -8.62 0.67
N LEU A 106 -0.44 -8.92 -0.19
CA LEU A 106 -0.69 -9.10 -1.63
C LEU A 106 -1.62 -10.28 -1.90
N ASP A 107 -1.40 -11.41 -1.22
CA ASP A 107 -2.24 -12.59 -1.38
C ASP A 107 -3.70 -12.29 -0.99
N ALA A 108 -3.91 -11.65 0.16
CA ALA A 108 -5.25 -11.24 0.60
C ALA A 108 -5.90 -10.18 -0.30
N LEU A 109 -5.10 -9.28 -0.89
CA LEU A 109 -5.60 -8.31 -1.87
C LEU A 109 -6.11 -9.00 -3.13
N ILE A 110 -5.34 -9.96 -3.67
CA ILE A 110 -5.69 -10.70 -4.88
C ILE A 110 -6.90 -11.60 -4.63
N ASP A 111 -6.89 -12.35 -3.52
CA ASP A 111 -7.96 -13.28 -3.16
C ASP A 111 -9.26 -12.55 -2.79
N GLY A 112 -9.15 -11.35 -2.20
CA GLY A 112 -10.27 -10.52 -1.80
C GLY A 112 -10.94 -9.73 -2.92
N ALA A 113 -10.41 -9.78 -4.14
CA ALA A 113 -10.95 -9.09 -5.31
C ALA A 113 -10.93 -9.98 -6.58
N PRO A 114 -11.64 -11.13 -6.58
CA PRO A 114 -11.66 -12.05 -7.72
C PRO A 114 -12.25 -11.44 -8.99
N GLU A 115 -13.00 -10.34 -8.88
CA GLU A 115 -13.55 -9.59 -10.01
C GLU A 115 -12.57 -8.60 -10.66
N ALA A 116 -11.42 -8.34 -10.02
CA ALA A 116 -10.39 -7.47 -10.57
C ALA A 116 -9.68 -8.17 -11.74
N SER A 117 -9.56 -7.47 -12.86
CA SER A 117 -8.78 -7.93 -14.01
C SER A 117 -7.33 -7.44 -13.98
N GLU A 118 -7.03 -6.40 -13.19
CA GLU A 118 -5.67 -5.90 -13.02
C GLU A 118 -5.48 -5.22 -11.66
N PHE A 119 -4.25 -5.30 -11.15
CA PHE A 119 -3.79 -4.58 -9.98
C PHE A 119 -2.67 -3.65 -10.41
N VAL A 120 -2.81 -2.37 -10.11
CA VAL A 120 -1.86 -1.34 -10.50
C VAL A 120 -1.21 -0.74 -9.26
N PHE A 121 0.11 -0.75 -9.25
CA PHE A 121 0.93 -0.16 -8.20
C PHE A 121 1.86 0.86 -8.84
N ARG A 122 1.79 2.12 -8.41
CA ARG A 122 2.68 3.20 -8.87
C ARG A 122 3.71 3.54 -7.79
N ASN A 123 4.88 4.01 -8.23
CA ASN A 123 5.95 4.50 -7.36
C ASN A 123 6.29 3.55 -6.19
N THR A 124 6.27 2.24 -6.47
CA THR A 124 6.50 1.22 -5.47
C THR A 124 7.94 1.23 -4.98
N ARG A 125 8.13 0.95 -3.69
CA ARG A 125 9.47 0.65 -3.17
C ARG A 125 9.95 -0.70 -3.72
N PRO A 126 11.28 -0.94 -3.80
CA PRO A 126 11.83 -2.22 -4.26
C PRO A 126 11.24 -3.45 -3.57
N ALA A 127 10.97 -3.34 -2.26
CA ALA A 127 10.38 -4.43 -1.48
C ALA A 127 8.97 -4.82 -1.96
N LEU A 128 8.12 -3.84 -2.29
CA LEU A 128 6.79 -4.09 -2.84
C LEU A 128 6.87 -4.64 -4.27
N THR A 129 7.73 -4.07 -5.12
CA THR A 129 7.94 -4.60 -6.48
C THR A 129 8.36 -6.07 -6.44
N ALA A 130 9.30 -6.42 -5.55
CA ALA A 130 9.74 -7.80 -5.38
C ALA A 130 8.63 -8.73 -4.87
N ALA A 131 7.77 -8.24 -3.97
CA ALA A 131 6.63 -8.99 -3.48
C ALA A 131 5.58 -9.23 -4.58
N CYS A 132 5.30 -8.22 -5.42
CA CYS A 132 4.44 -8.37 -6.60
C CYS A 132 5.00 -9.43 -7.56
N ALA A 133 6.31 -9.42 -7.82
CA ALA A 133 6.95 -10.41 -8.69
C ALA A 133 6.82 -11.83 -8.14
N ARG A 134 7.01 -12.02 -6.82
CA ARG A 134 6.80 -13.31 -6.17
C ARG A 134 5.33 -13.76 -6.26
N ALA A 135 4.38 -12.89 -5.94
CA ALA A 135 2.95 -13.19 -6.01
C ALA A 135 2.54 -13.58 -7.44
N ALA A 136 2.99 -12.82 -8.44
CA ALA A 136 2.71 -13.10 -9.84
C ALA A 136 3.27 -14.46 -10.27
N ALA A 137 4.53 -14.76 -9.94
CA ALA A 137 5.15 -16.04 -10.25
C ALA A 137 4.43 -17.22 -9.59
N ARG A 138 4.06 -17.10 -8.30
CA ARG A 138 3.34 -18.15 -7.57
C ARG A 138 1.94 -18.42 -8.12
N ARG A 139 1.27 -17.37 -8.62
CA ARG A 139 -0.14 -17.41 -9.04
C ARG A 139 -0.31 -17.53 -10.56
N GLY A 140 0.78 -17.55 -11.32
CA GLY A 140 0.74 -17.58 -12.78
C GLY A 140 0.13 -16.32 -13.40
N LEU A 141 0.33 -15.16 -12.76
CA LEU A 141 -0.13 -13.86 -13.26
C LEU A 141 0.95 -13.20 -14.13
N ASP A 142 0.52 -12.48 -15.16
CA ASP A 142 1.41 -11.63 -15.93
C ASP A 142 1.76 -10.36 -15.13
N MET A 143 3.05 -10.08 -15.02
CA MET A 143 3.55 -8.85 -14.41
C MET A 143 4.33 -8.02 -15.42
N ARG A 144 4.05 -6.72 -15.44
CA ARG A 144 4.76 -5.75 -16.28
C ARG A 144 5.24 -4.58 -15.42
N VAL A 145 6.51 -4.22 -15.57
CA VAL A 145 7.07 -2.99 -15.02
C VAL A 145 7.27 -2.01 -16.18
N LEU A 146 6.54 -0.91 -16.18
CA LEU A 146 6.46 0.00 -17.33
C LEU A 146 7.62 1.01 -17.39
N LEU A 147 8.19 1.40 -16.24
CA LEU A 147 9.27 2.37 -16.19
C LEU A 147 10.10 2.19 -14.92
N ILE A 148 11.43 2.13 -15.06
CA ILE A 148 12.39 2.24 -13.96
C ILE A 148 13.18 3.51 -14.25
N GLN A 149 13.02 4.54 -13.40
CA GLN A 149 13.83 5.75 -13.50
C GLN A 149 14.99 5.68 -12.51
N PRO A 150 16.24 5.84 -12.95
CA PRO A 150 17.34 6.04 -12.04
C PRO A 150 17.15 7.39 -11.33
N THR A 151 17.17 7.37 -10.00
CA THR A 151 17.19 8.59 -9.20
C THR A 151 18.64 8.89 -8.85
N PHE A 152 19.06 10.12 -9.11
CA PHE A 152 20.36 10.64 -8.68
C PHE A 152 20.13 11.50 -7.44
N ALA A 153 20.86 11.24 -6.37
CA ALA A 153 20.83 12.05 -5.17
C ALA A 153 22.20 12.69 -4.97
N VAL A 154 22.21 13.91 -4.44
CA VAL A 154 23.42 14.57 -3.94
C VAL A 154 23.39 14.43 -2.43
N ASP A 155 24.43 13.85 -1.85
CA ASP A 155 24.61 13.86 -0.41
C ASP A 155 24.96 15.28 0.02
N LEU A 156 24.09 15.90 0.82
CA LEU A 156 24.31 17.25 1.36
C LEU A 156 25.14 17.22 2.66
N ALA A 157 25.43 16.02 3.20
CA ALA A 157 26.29 15.83 4.36
C ALA A 157 27.77 15.68 3.98
N GLU A 158 28.09 15.35 2.72
CA GLU A 158 29.45 15.41 2.19
C GLU A 158 29.79 16.87 1.85
N GLY A 159 30.25 17.59 2.87
CA GLY A 159 30.83 18.92 2.72
C GLY A 159 32.16 18.88 1.99
N ASP A 160 32.13 18.87 0.66
CA ASP A 160 33.24 19.29 -0.20
C ASP A 160 32.82 20.53 -0.98
N LEU A 161 32.58 21.62 -0.24
CA LEU A 161 32.82 22.97 -0.75
C LEU A 161 34.25 23.34 -0.37
N ALA A 162 35.22 22.81 -1.12
CA ALA A 162 36.61 23.28 -1.13
C ALA A 162 36.73 24.59 -1.92
#